data_AF-A0A841BVI8-F1
#
_entry.id   AF-A0A841BVI8-F1
#
_cell.length_a   1.000
_cell.length_b   1.000
_cell.length_c   1.000
_cell.angle_alpha   90.00
_cell.angle_beta   90.00
_cell.angle_gamma   90.00
#
_symmetry.space_group_name_H-M   'P 1'
#
loop_
_entity.id
_entity.type
_entity.pdbx_description
1 polymer ?
#
loop_
_entity_poly.entity_id
_entity_poly.type
_entity_poly.pdbx_seq_one_letter_code
_entity_poly.pdbx_strand_id
1 'polypeptide(L)' 'MKSAWLVSVALPIEATSAADAVREYWKYVEQLGSAGLPAFVSPVGDELAMTAYLLDEPTNLDPEEDGEL' A
#
# COMPACT_ATOMS: atom_id res chain seq x y z
N MET A 1 -22.70 -3.69 13.78
CA MET A 1 -21.41 -4.18 14.32
C MET A 1 -20.29 -3.52 13.54
N LYS A 2 -19.14 -3.25 14.17
CA LYS A 2 -17.94 -2.75 13.49
C LYS A 2 -17.11 -3.94 13.00
N SER A 3 -16.59 -3.87 11.79
CA SER A 3 -15.61 -4.83 11.25
C SER A 3 -14.19 -4.36 11.57
N ALA A 4 -13.26 -5.31 11.70
CA ALA A 4 -11.85 -5.03 11.83
C ALA A 4 -11.17 -5.13 10.45
N TRP A 5 -10.25 -4.21 10.18
CA TRP A 5 -9.56 -4.08 8.91
C TRP A 5 -8.04 -4.05 9.15
N LEU A 6 -7.29 -4.69 8.27
CA LEU A 6 -5.85 -4.51 8.15
C LEU A 6 -5.63 -3.40 7.12
N VAL A 7 -4.82 -2.40 7.50
CA VAL A 7 -4.48 -1.27 6.65
C VAL A 7 -2.97 -1.13 6.65
N SER A 8 -2.36 -1.16 5.48
CA SER A 8 -0.90 -1.07 5.34
C SER A 8 -0.51 -0.21 4.15
N VAL A 9 0.72 0.33 4.17
CA VAL A 9 1.37 0.92 3.00
C VAL A 9 2.50 -0.04 2.62
N ALA A 10 2.43 -0.62 1.43
CA ALA A 10 3.43 -1.55 0.92
C ALA A 10 4.24 -0.87 -0.18
N LEU A 11 5.55 -0.74 0.04
CA LEU A 11 6.48 -0.11 -0.90
C LEU A 11 7.56 -1.09 -1.33
N PRO A 12 7.83 -1.24 -2.63
CA PRO A 12 8.99 -2.00 -3.10
C PRO A 12 10.25 -1.19 -2.79
N ILE A 13 11.01 -1.62 -1.78
CA ILE A 13 12.23 -0.94 -1.35
C ILE A 13 13.44 -1.84 -1.58
N GLU A 14 14.35 -1.36 -2.40
CA GLU A 14 15.67 -1.96 -2.58
C GLU A 14 16.63 -1.43 -1.52
N ALA A 15 17.23 -2.32 -0.73
CA ALA A 15 18.16 -1.96 0.32
C ALA A 15 19.15 -3.08 0.64
N THR A 16 20.29 -2.73 1.24
CA THR A 16 21.35 -3.68 1.62
C THR A 16 21.00 -4.57 2.82
N SER A 17 20.03 -4.18 3.64
CA SER A 17 19.54 -4.94 4.77
C SER A 17 18.08 -4.58 5.10
N ALA A 18 17.42 -5.43 5.90
CA ALA A 18 16.07 -5.14 6.39
C ALA A 18 16.00 -3.84 7.22
N ALA A 19 17.04 -3.54 8.00
CA ALA A 19 17.10 -2.29 8.78
C ALA A 19 17.25 -1.06 7.88
N ASP A 20 17.97 -1.19 6.76
CA ASP A 20 18.05 -0.14 5.73
C ASP A 20 16.70 0.05 5.03
N ALA A 21 16.01 -1.04 4.69
CA ALA A 21 14.69 -0.97 4.08
C ALA A 21 13.67 -0.24 4.99
N VAL A 22 13.69 -0.48 6.31
CA VAL A 22 12.83 0.24 7.26
C VAL A 22 13.17 1.73 7.32
N ARG A 23 14.46 2.10 7.24
CA ARG A 23 14.86 3.51 7.17
C ARG A 23 14.35 4.19 5.91
N GLU A 24 14.52 3.57 4.75
CA GLU A 24 14.03 4.11 3.49
C GLU A 24 12.50 4.17 3.44
N TYR A 25 11.81 3.18 4.02
CA TYR A 25 10.35 3.17 4.15
C TYR A 25 9.83 4.45 4.82
N TRP A 26 10.41 4.80 5.98
CA TRP A 26 9.96 5.99 6.69
C TRP A 26 10.27 7.28 5.94
N LYS A 27 11.37 7.33 5.19
CA LYS A 27 11.65 8.47 4.30
C LYS A 27 10.60 8.61 3.21
N TYR A 28 10.22 7.53 2.54
CA TYR A 28 9.18 7.58 1.51
C TYR A 28 7.82 7.98 2.07
N VAL A 29 7.45 7.45 3.23
CA VAL A 29 6.20 7.81 3.92
C VAL A 29 6.17 9.29 4.26
N GLU A 30 7.27 9.85 4.78
CA GLU A 30 7.38 11.27 5.09
C GLU A 30 7.34 12.15 3.83
N GLN A 31 8.00 11.73 2.76
CA GLN A 31 8.11 12.51 1.52
C GLN A 31 6.83 12.55 0.69
N LEU A 32 6.15 11.40 0.53
CA LEU A 32 4.96 11.27 -0.32
C LEU A 32 3.67 11.60 0.44
N GLY A 33 3.63 11.26 1.74
CA GLY A 33 2.46 11.46 2.58
C GLY A 33 1.21 10.73 2.08
N SER A 34 0.05 11.04 2.67
CA SER A 34 -1.22 10.37 2.36
C SER A 34 -1.75 10.63 0.94
N ALA A 35 -1.25 11.65 0.25
CA ALA A 35 -1.69 11.99 -1.10
C ALA A 35 -0.98 11.18 -2.20
N GLY A 36 0.23 10.69 -1.93
CA GLY A 36 1.05 9.98 -2.91
C GLY A 36 1.19 8.47 -2.64
N LEU A 37 0.61 7.96 -1.55
CA LEU A 37 0.77 6.57 -1.12
C LEU A 37 -0.55 5.81 -1.15
N PRO A 38 -0.59 4.63 -1.78
CA PRO A 38 -1.75 3.76 -1.66
C PRO A 38 -1.80 3.09 -0.28
N ALA A 39 -3.00 3.01 0.28
CA ALA A 39 -3.31 2.15 1.40
C ALA A 39 -3.88 0.82 0.89
N PHE A 40 -3.27 -0.28 1.29
CA PHE A 40 -3.76 -1.63 1.05
C PHE A 40 -4.65 -2.06 2.21
N VAL A 41 -5.91 -2.37 1.90
CA VAL A 41 -6.96 -2.65 2.89
C VAL A 41 -7.49 -4.06 2.68
N SER A 42 -7.55 -4.85 3.74
CA SER A 42 -8.22 -6.16 3.75
C SER A 42 -9.01 -6.40 5.04
N PRO A 43 -10.09 -7.18 5.02
CA PRO A 43 -10.77 -7.61 6.24
C PRO A 43 -9.84 -8.48 7.10
N VAL A 44 -9.90 -8.31 8.43
CA VAL A 44 -9.24 -9.27 9.32
C VAL A 44 -9.88 -10.66 9.13
N GLY A 45 -9.07 -11.65 8.78
CA GLY A 45 -9.52 -13.01 8.48
C GLY A 45 -9.79 -13.30 6.99
N ASP A 46 -9.66 -12.29 6.13
CA ASP A 46 -9.71 -12.43 4.66
C ASP A 46 -8.65 -11.54 3.99
N GLU A 47 -7.38 -11.81 4.31
CA GLU A 47 -6.24 -11.00 3.86
C GLU A 47 -6.03 -11.02 2.34
N LEU A 48 -6.55 -12.04 1.65
CA LEU A 48 -6.48 -12.17 0.20
C LEU A 48 -7.46 -11.25 -0.54
N ALA A 49 -8.52 -10.77 0.13
CA ALA A 49 -9.45 -9.78 -0.41
C ALA A 49 -8.89 -8.34 -0.35
N MET A 50 -7.58 -8.19 -0.55
CA MET A 50 -6.88 -6.92 -0.45
C MET A 50 -7.24 -5.99 -1.61
N THR A 51 -7.58 -4.74 -1.27
CA THR A 51 -7.88 -3.68 -2.23
C THR A 51 -6.97 -2.49 -1.96
N ALA A 52 -6.42 -1.87 -3.01
CA ALA A 52 -5.66 -0.64 -2.88
C ALA A 52 -6.59 0.58 -2.94
N TYR A 53 -6.31 1.58 -2.11
CA TYR A 53 -6.99 2.86 -2.05
C TYR A 53 -5.97 3.97 -2.18
N LEU A 54 -6.25 4.97 -3.00
CA LEU A 54 -5.51 6.23 -3.01
C LEU A 54 -6.44 7.33 -2.50
N LEU A 55 -6.01 8.04 -1.46
CA LEU A 55 -6.88 8.88 -0.64
C LEU A 55 -8.04 8.05 -0.06
N ASP A 56 -9.23 8.12 -0.67
CA ASP A 56 -10.44 7.42 -0.22
C ASP A 56 -11.08 6.58 -1.34
N GLU A 57 -10.43 6.48 -2.50
CA GLU A 57 -11.00 5.82 -3.68
C GLU A 57 -10.26 4.51 -4.00
N PRO A 58 -10.99 3.40 -4.25
CA PRO A 58 -10.39 2.18 -4.76
C PRO A 58 -9.60 2.48 -6.04
N THR A 59 -8.35 2.04 -6.09
CA THR A 59 -7.46 2.28 -7.22
C THR A 59 -6.89 0.95 -7.67
N ASN A 60 -6.98 0.68 -8.96
CA ASN A 60 -6.27 -0.44 -9.56
C ASN A 60 -4.79 -0.08 -9.70
N LEU A 61 -3.92 -0.92 -9.17
CA LEU A 61 -2.46 -0.76 -9.26
C LEU A 61 -1.84 -1.86 -10.11
N ASP A 62 -2.64 -2.67 -10.81
CA ASP A 62 -2.14 -3.71 -11.70
C ASP A 62 -1.56 -3.07 -12.98
N PRO A 63 -0.23 -3.10 -13.17
CA PRO A 63 0.39 -2.51 -14.36
C PRO A 63 0.03 -3.24 -15.65
N GLU A 64 -0.48 -4.49 -15.58
CA GLU A 64 -0.93 -5.23 -16.76
C GLU A 64 -2.29 -4.74 -17.27
N GLU A 65 -3.17 -4.21 -16.40
CA GLU A 65 -4.48 -3.70 -16.78
C GLU A 65 -4.43 -2.27 -17.35
N ASP A 66 -3.37 -1.51 -17.06
CA ASP A 66 -3.14 -0.15 -17.60
C ASP A 66 -2.70 -0.13 -19.08
N GLY A 67 -2.48 -1.31 -19.69
CA GLY A 67 -1.90 -1.48 -21.04
C GLY A 67 -2.88 -1.71 -22.19
N GLU A 68 -4.20 -1.77 -21.95
CA GLU A 68 -5.21 -1.92 -23.01
C GLU A 68 -5.89 -0.57 -23.33
N LEU A 69 -5.21 0.26 -24.13
CA LEU A 69 -5.80 1.43 -24.81
C LEU A 69 -5.69 1.30 -26.33
#